data_AF-A0AAW2KJV7-F1
#
_entry.id   AF-A0AAW2KJV7-F1
#
_cell.length_a   1.000
_cell.length_b   1.000
_cell.length_c   1.000
_cell.angle_alpha   90.00
_cell.angle_beta   90.00
_cell.angle_gamma   90.00
#
_symmetry.space_group_name_H-M   'P 1'
#
loop_
_entity.id
_entity.type
_entity.pdbx_description
1 polymer ?
#
loop_
_entity_poly.entity_id
_entity_poly.type
_entity_poly.pdbx_seq_one_letter_code
_entity_poly.pdbx_strand_id
1 'polypeptide(L)'
;MKLEEKVSSLETEITVLNFELEECRQVVQEMASAFGGGGIADMRREMEQMSIQIGMLQRAESNVPTVAHDAGARLRIPEPKAYGGAHDAKEVENFLFDMEQYFLAANIKDDARKVSTATMYLTGDAKLWWAHQIC
;
A
#
# COMPACT_ATOMS: atom_id res chain seq x y z
N MET A 1 55.43 -36.81 20.29
CA MET A 1 54.22 -37.63 20.50
C MET A 1 52.98 -36.81 20.90
N LYS A 2 52.85 -36.30 22.14
CA LYS A 2 51.58 -35.65 22.59
C LYS A 2 51.19 -34.35 21.85
N LEU A 3 52.17 -33.63 21.31
CA LEU A 3 51.94 -32.42 20.51
C LEU A 3 51.55 -32.76 19.07
N GLU A 4 52.20 -33.76 18.47
CA GLU A 4 51.92 -34.23 17.11
C GLU A 4 50.51 -34.81 17.00
N GLU A 5 50.05 -35.52 18.03
CA GLU A 5 48.69 -36.06 18.12
C GLU A 5 47.64 -34.94 18.17
N LYS A 6 47.93 -33.85 18.92
CA LYS A 6 47.07 -32.67 18.96
C LYS A 6 47.05 -31.89 17.64
N VAL A 7 48.20 -31.79 16.96
CA VAL A 7 48.29 -31.16 15.63
C VAL A 7 47.48 -31.97 14.63
N SER A 8 47.63 -33.29 14.60
CA SER A 8 46.85 -34.17 13.73
C SER A 8 45.35 -34.09 14.01
N SER A 9 44.94 -34.03 15.29
CA SER A 9 43.55 -33.81 15.67
C SER A 9 42.99 -32.47 15.16
N LEU A 10 43.75 -31.39 15.32
CA LEU A 10 43.32 -30.06 14.83
C LEU A 10 43.24 -30.02 13.30
N GLU A 11 44.17 -30.67 12.60
CA GLU A 11 44.11 -30.79 11.13
C GLU A 11 42.85 -31.53 10.70
N THR A 12 42.47 -32.62 11.37
CA THR A 12 41.20 -33.31 11.08
C THR A 12 40.00 -32.41 11.34
N GLU A 13 39.97 -31.67 12.45
CA GLU A 13 38.86 -30.79 12.80
C GLU A 13 38.72 -29.62 11.80
N ILE A 14 39.83 -29.03 11.35
CA ILE A 14 39.85 -28.01 10.29
C ILE A 14 39.28 -28.57 8.99
N THR A 15 39.63 -29.81 8.60
CA THR A 15 39.09 -30.40 7.37
C THR A 15 37.58 -30.62 7.46
N VAL A 16 37.06 -31.05 8.62
CA VAL A 16 35.62 -31.22 8.84
C VAL A 16 34.90 -29.87 8.81
N LEU A 17 35.40 -28.87 9.53
CA LEU A 17 34.78 -27.53 9.55
C LEU A 17 34.78 -26.87 8.16
N ASN A 18 35.82 -27.06 7.36
CA ASN A 18 35.84 -26.56 5.98
C ASN A 18 34.78 -27.25 5.11
N PHE A 19 34.55 -28.54 5.31
CA PHE A 19 33.51 -29.28 4.61
C PHE A 19 32.11 -28.79 5.00
N GLU A 20 31.84 -28.65 6.30
CA GLU A 20 30.56 -28.14 6.81
C GLU A 20 30.30 -26.68 6.37
N LEU A 21 31.34 -25.86 6.31
CA LEU A 21 31.23 -24.48 5.83
C LEU A 21 30.86 -24.43 4.35
N GLU A 22 31.43 -25.31 3.53
CA GLU A 22 31.09 -25.39 2.10
C GLU A 22 29.66 -25.90 1.89
N GLU A 23 29.20 -26.85 2.70
CA GLU A 23 27.81 -27.32 2.69
C GLU A 23 26.84 -26.19 3.07
N CYS A 24 27.14 -25.45 4.14
CA CYS A 24 26.35 -24.30 4.56
C CYS A 24 26.32 -23.21 3.47
N ARG A 25 27.45 -22.96 2.81
CA ARG A 25 27.55 -22.00 1.70
C ARG A 25 26.67 -22.41 0.51
N GLN A 26 26.66 -23.70 0.17
CA GLN A 26 25.82 -24.24 -0.90
C GLN A 26 24.34 -24.02 -0.60
N VAL A 27 23.89 -24.33 0.62
CA VAL A 27 22.50 -24.10 1.06
C VAL A 27 22.10 -22.63 0.98
N VAL A 28 22.98 -21.73 1.43
CA VAL A 28 22.72 -20.28 1.35
C VAL A 28 22.63 -19.81 -0.11
N GLN A 29 23.44 -20.36 -1.01
CA GLN A 29 23.40 -20.01 -2.42
C GLN A 29 22.15 -20.52 -3.14
N GLU A 30 21.65 -21.70 -2.78
CA GLU A 30 20.38 -22.25 -3.26
C GLU A 30 19.17 -21.46 -2.72
N MET A 31 19.20 -21.12 -1.43
CA MET A 31 18.21 -20.22 -0.83
C MET A 31 18.22 -18.87 -1.54
N ALA A 32 19.41 -18.31 -1.80
CA ALA A 32 19.57 -17.06 -2.51
C ALA A 32 19.13 -17.16 -3.99
N SER A 33 19.19 -18.30 -4.66
CA SER A 33 18.68 -18.44 -6.03
C SER A 33 17.16 -18.65 -6.08
N ALA A 34 16.60 -19.38 -5.11
CA ALA A 34 15.16 -19.58 -4.98
C ALA A 34 14.42 -18.29 -4.64
N PHE A 35 15.01 -17.44 -3.79
CA PHE A 35 14.41 -16.18 -3.36
C PHE A 35 15.01 -14.92 -4.01
N GLY A 36 16.16 -15.06 -4.69
CA GLY A 36 16.88 -13.94 -5.26
C GLY A 36 16.40 -13.57 -6.64
N GLY A 37 15.62 -12.50 -6.71
CA GLY A 37 15.52 -11.60 -7.86
C GLY A 37 14.79 -12.12 -9.10
N GLY A 38 14.87 -13.41 -9.43
CA GLY A 38 14.27 -14.01 -10.62
C GLY A 38 12.74 -13.90 -10.61
N GLY A 39 12.09 -14.35 -9.54
CA GLY A 39 10.62 -14.28 -9.44
C GLY A 39 10.07 -12.86 -9.47
N ILE A 40 10.76 -11.88 -8.87
CA ILE A 40 10.35 -10.47 -8.91
C ILE A 40 10.60 -9.86 -10.30
N ALA A 41 11.70 -10.23 -10.96
CA ALA A 41 12.02 -9.77 -12.31
C ALA A 41 11.05 -10.37 -13.35
N ASP A 42 10.71 -11.64 -13.22
CA ASP A 42 9.75 -12.32 -14.09
C ASP A 42 8.34 -11.77 -13.90
N MET A 43 7.90 -11.57 -12.64
CA MET A 43 6.61 -10.93 -12.34
C MET A 43 6.55 -9.50 -12.89
N ARG A 44 7.64 -8.74 -12.81
CA ARG A 44 7.73 -7.40 -13.40
C ARG A 44 7.60 -7.45 -14.93
N ARG A 45 8.26 -8.40 -15.58
CA ARG A 45 8.16 -8.60 -17.04
C ARG A 45 6.73 -8.96 -17.45
N GLU A 46 6.05 -9.82 -16.70
CA GLU A 46 4.64 -10.16 -16.94
C GLU A 46 3.72 -8.94 -16.75
N MET A 47 3.94 -8.13 -15.71
CA MET A 47 3.20 -6.88 -15.52
C MET A 47 3.37 -5.90 -16.68
N GLU A 48 4.60 -5.74 -17.18
CA GLU A 48 4.89 -4.90 -18.35
C GLU A 48 4.18 -5.44 -19.60
N GLN A 49 4.21 -6.75 -19.82
CA GLN A 49 3.53 -7.39 -20.94
C GLN A 49 2.01 -7.19 -20.89
N MET A 50 1.39 -7.38 -19.72
CA MET A 50 -0.05 -7.16 -19.53
C MET A 50 -0.43 -5.69 -19.77
N SER A 51 0.38 -4.75 -19.30
CA SER A 51 0.16 -3.31 -19.53
C SER A 51 0.16 -2.98 -21.03
N ILE A 52 1.09 -3.57 -21.80
CA ILE A 52 1.14 -3.41 -23.26
C ILE A 52 -0.11 -4.00 -23.93
N GLN A 53 -0.55 -5.20 -23.52
CA GLN A 53 -1.77 -5.84 -24.07
C GLN A 53 -3.02 -4.99 -23.83
N ILE A 54 -3.21 -4.45 -22.62
CA ILE A 54 -4.33 -3.56 -22.30
C ILE A 54 -4.31 -2.32 -23.20
N GLY A 55 -3.15 -1.70 -23.38
CA GLY A 55 -3.00 -0.54 -24.25
C GLY A 55 -3.18 -0.83 -25.76
N MET A 56 -3.05 -2.09 -26.19
CA MET A 56 -3.38 -2.51 -27.55
C MET A 56 -4.88 -2.76 -27.71
N LEU A 57 -5.51 -3.44 -26.76
CA LEU A 57 -6.96 -3.68 -26.77
C LEU A 57 -7.77 -2.38 -26.73
N GLN A 58 -7.41 -1.44 -25.86
CA GLN A 58 -8.03 -0.10 -25.80
C GLN A 58 -7.94 0.66 -27.12
N ARG A 59 -6.86 0.47 -27.88
CA ARG A 59 -6.67 1.06 -29.21
C ARG A 59 -7.48 0.36 -30.30
N ALA A 60 -7.60 -0.97 -30.21
CA ALA A 60 -8.39 -1.75 -31.15
C ALA A 60 -9.91 -1.48 -31.00
N GLU A 61 -10.38 -1.21 -29.78
CA GLU A 61 -11.78 -0.84 -29.52
C GLU A 61 -12.13 0.62 -29.88
N SER A 62 -11.14 1.51 -29.98
CA SER A 62 -11.35 2.93 -30.28
C SER A 62 -10.80 3.34 -31.65
N ASN A 63 -11.67 3.37 -32.67
CA ASN A 63 -11.42 4.18 -33.86
C ASN A 63 -11.67 5.69 -33.59
N VAL A 64 -11.37 6.16 -32.36
CA VAL A 64 -11.66 7.49 -31.83
C VAL A 64 -10.35 8.08 -31.28
N PRO A 65 -10.05 9.37 -31.52
CA PRO A 65 -8.78 9.94 -31.11
C PRO A 65 -8.55 9.78 -29.61
N THR A 66 -7.36 9.27 -29.30
CA THR A 66 -6.81 8.99 -27.97
C THR A 66 -7.11 10.12 -26.99
N VAL A 67 -8.14 9.96 -26.17
CA VAL A 67 -8.17 10.61 -24.87
C VAL A 67 -7.19 9.79 -24.04
N ALA A 68 -6.10 10.43 -23.63
CA ALA A 68 -5.16 9.87 -22.68
C ALA A 68 -5.95 9.14 -21.59
N HIS A 69 -5.77 7.82 -21.50
CA HIS A 69 -6.31 7.06 -20.38
C HIS A 69 -5.66 7.66 -19.14
N ASP A 70 -6.42 8.51 -18.46
CA ASP A 70 -6.07 9.06 -17.17
C ASP A 70 -5.64 7.89 -16.29
N ALA A 71 -4.38 7.89 -15.86
CA ALA A 71 -3.80 6.95 -14.91
C ALA A 71 -4.40 7.21 -13.50
N GLY A 72 -5.72 7.31 -13.48
CA GLY A 72 -6.47 8.26 -12.69
C GLY A 72 -7.96 7.96 -12.81
N ALA A 73 -8.34 6.68 -12.95
CA ALA A 73 -9.54 6.20 -12.29
C ALA A 73 -9.35 6.34 -10.77
N ARG A 74 -9.17 7.58 -10.28
CA ARG A 74 -9.45 7.97 -8.91
C ARG A 74 -10.90 7.56 -8.75
N LEU A 75 -11.11 6.43 -8.08
CA LEU A 75 -12.40 6.07 -7.49
C LEU A 75 -12.98 7.38 -6.96
N ARG A 76 -14.02 7.88 -7.62
CA ARG A 76 -14.67 9.10 -7.18
C ARG A 76 -15.25 8.75 -5.82
N ILE A 77 -14.61 9.25 -4.78
CA ILE A 77 -15.09 9.08 -3.42
C ILE A 77 -16.46 9.77 -3.39
N PRO A 78 -17.54 9.04 -3.06
CA PRO A 78 -18.85 9.66 -2.95
C PRO A 78 -18.81 10.80 -1.93
N GLU A 79 -19.31 11.96 -2.31
CA GLU A 79 -19.35 13.11 -1.40
C GLU A 79 -20.43 12.89 -0.33
N PRO A 80 -20.15 13.20 0.95
CA PRO A 80 -21.11 13.13 2.04
C PRO A 80 -22.30 14.07 1.83
N LYS A 81 -23.44 13.71 2.42
CA LYS A 81 -24.60 14.59 2.46
C LYS A 81 -24.34 15.76 3.41
N ALA A 82 -24.66 16.98 2.97
CA ALA A 82 -24.58 18.16 3.81
C ALA A 82 -25.61 18.12 4.94
N TYR A 83 -25.21 18.59 6.13
CA TYR A 83 -26.07 18.68 7.30
C TYR A 83 -26.50 20.12 7.58
N GLY A 84 -27.81 20.34 7.72
CA GLY A 84 -28.43 21.66 7.83
C GLY A 84 -28.71 22.14 9.26
N GLY A 85 -28.50 21.29 10.27
CA GLY A 85 -28.84 21.60 11.66
C GLY A 85 -30.20 21.08 12.13
N ALA A 86 -30.70 19.98 11.54
CA ALA A 86 -31.94 19.38 12.01
C ALA A 86 -31.83 18.95 13.49
N HIS A 87 -32.83 19.27 14.30
CA HIS A 87 -32.90 18.83 15.70
C HIS A 87 -33.34 17.36 15.83
N ASP A 88 -32.76 16.48 15.02
CA ASP A 88 -32.98 15.03 15.02
C ASP A 88 -31.64 14.33 15.28
N ALA A 89 -31.57 13.59 16.38
CA ALA A 89 -30.38 12.81 16.75
C ALA A 89 -29.97 11.83 15.65
N LYS A 90 -30.94 11.25 14.92
CA LYS A 90 -30.67 10.31 13.85
C LYS A 90 -29.97 10.97 12.66
N GLU A 91 -30.36 12.20 12.31
CA GLU A 91 -29.70 12.92 11.22
C GLU A 91 -28.27 13.34 11.59
N VAL A 92 -28.04 13.69 12.85
CA VAL A 92 -26.70 13.97 13.37
C VAL A 92 -25.83 12.72 13.32
N GLU A 93 -26.32 11.58 13.80
CA GLU A 93 -25.59 10.31 13.75
C GLU A 93 -25.26 9.88 12.32
N ASN A 94 -26.21 10.00 11.39
CA ASN A 94 -25.98 9.70 9.98
C ASN A 94 -24.90 10.59 9.37
N PHE A 95 -24.93 11.90 9.64
CA PHE A 95 -23.91 12.82 9.15
C PHE A 95 -22.51 12.46 9.67
N LEU A 96 -22.39 12.16 10.97
CA LEU A 96 -21.11 11.76 11.56
C LEU A 96 -20.59 10.46 10.95
N PHE A 97 -21.46 9.47 10.77
CA PHE A 97 -21.11 8.20 10.13
C PHE A 97 -20.63 8.40 8.68
N ASP A 98 -21.38 9.17 7.87
CA ASP A 98 -21.02 9.46 6.48
C ASP A 98 -19.67 10.19 6.38
N MET A 99 -19.40 11.15 7.29
CA MET A 99 -18.13 11.85 7.35
C MET A 99 -16.97 10.92 7.72
N GLU A 100 -17.17 9.99 8.65
CA GLU A 100 -16.14 9.01 9.03
C GLU A 100 -15.79 8.09 7.86
N GLN A 101 -16.79 7.58 7.14
CA GLN A 101 -16.56 6.77 5.94
C GLN A 101 -15.84 7.56 4.85
N TYR A 102 -16.19 8.84 4.68
CA TYR A 102 -15.50 9.71 3.75
C TYR A 102 -14.03 9.93 4.12
N PHE A 103 -13.71 10.12 5.41
CA PHE A 103 -12.33 10.26 5.85
C PHE A 103 -11.50 8.99 5.60
N LEU A 104 -12.11 7.82 5.82
CA LEU A 104 -11.48 6.54 5.51
C LEU A 104 -11.20 6.40 4.01
N ALA A 105 -12.20 6.69 3.17
CA ALA A 105 -12.08 6.61 1.71
C ALA A 105 -11.09 7.66 1.14
N ALA A 106 -11.07 8.86 1.71
CA ALA A 106 -10.18 9.95 1.32
C ALA A 106 -8.80 9.90 2.01
N ASN A 107 -8.55 8.88 2.85
CA ASN A 107 -7.31 8.71 3.62
C ASN A 107 -6.92 9.97 4.43
N ILE A 108 -7.91 10.66 5.01
CA ILE A 108 -7.72 11.85 5.85
C ILE A 108 -7.51 11.39 7.29
N LYS A 109 -6.26 11.42 7.76
CA LYS A 109 -5.88 10.95 9.11
C LYS A 109 -5.76 12.05 10.14
N ASP A 110 -5.36 13.24 9.71
CA ASP A 110 -5.13 14.39 10.58
C ASP A 110 -6.46 14.99 11.09
N ASP A 111 -6.59 15.12 12.40
CA ASP A 111 -7.86 15.53 13.02
C ASP A 111 -8.21 16.99 12.72
N ALA A 112 -7.23 17.89 12.61
CA ALA A 112 -7.50 19.27 12.20
C ALA A 112 -8.08 19.33 10.78
N ARG A 113 -7.54 18.52 9.86
CA ARG A 113 -8.09 18.36 8.50
C ARG A 113 -9.45 17.68 8.49
N LYS A 114 -9.72 16.69 9.34
CA LYS A 114 -11.04 16.08 9.47
C LYS A 114 -12.08 17.11 9.92
N VAL A 115 -11.79 17.88 10.97
CA VAL A 115 -12.68 18.93 11.48
C VAL A 115 -12.92 20.00 10.42
N SER A 116 -11.86 20.47 9.76
CA SER A 116 -11.98 21.44 8.66
C SER A 116 -12.85 20.91 7.52
N THR A 117 -12.67 19.65 7.14
CA THR A 117 -13.44 19.01 6.07
C THR A 117 -14.90 18.79 6.47
N ALA A 118 -15.20 18.28 7.68
CA ALA A 118 -16.57 18.14 8.18
C ALA A 118 -17.32 19.48 8.22
N THR A 119 -16.61 20.54 8.61
CA THR A 119 -17.16 21.90 8.62
C THR A 119 -17.62 22.36 7.24
N MET A 120 -16.95 21.93 6.15
CA MET A 120 -17.34 22.27 4.79
C MET A 120 -18.70 21.68 4.39
N TYR A 121 -19.11 20.57 5.02
CA TYR A 121 -20.40 19.92 4.79
C TYR A 121 -21.49 20.37 5.78
N LEU A 122 -21.20 21.33 6.66
CA LEU A 122 -22.23 22.04 7.43
C LEU A 122 -22.88 23.12 6.57
N THR A 123 -24.20 23.24 6.71
CA THR A 123 -25.04 24.22 6.02
C THR A 123 -26.08 24.78 6.99
N GLY A 124 -26.78 25.84 6.58
CA GLY A 124 -27.85 26.43 7.40
C GLY A 124 -27.39 26.84 8.80
N ASP A 125 -28.24 26.53 9.79
CA ASP A 125 -28.04 26.92 11.19
C ASP A 125 -26.87 26.19 11.83
N ALA A 126 -26.57 24.96 11.41
CA ALA A 126 -25.40 24.22 11.90
C ALA A 126 -24.08 24.94 11.57
N LYS A 127 -23.97 25.51 10.36
CA LYS A 127 -22.79 26.26 9.95
C LYS A 127 -22.64 27.56 10.73
N LEU A 128 -23.75 28.26 10.97
CA LEU A 128 -23.75 29.51 11.76
C LEU A 128 -23.35 29.26 13.21
N TRP A 129 -23.90 28.21 13.83
CA TRP A 129 -23.55 27.82 15.19
C TRP A 129 -22.05 27.51 15.32
N TRP A 130 -21.50 26.74 14.38
CA TRP A 130 -20.08 26.41 14.37
C TRP A 130 -19.19 27.64 14.19
N ALA A 131 -19.57 28.56 13.29
CA ALA A 131 -18.84 29.82 13.11
C ALA A 131 -18.84 30.67 14.40
N HIS A 132 -19.94 30.65 15.15
CA HIS A 132 -20.03 31.34 16.44
C HIS A 132 -19.23 30.68 17.57
N GLN A 133 -18.85 29.40 17.44
CA GLN A 133 -17.98 28.71 18.41
C GLN A 133 -16.49 28.94 18.16
N ILE A 134 -16.10 29.35 16.95
CA ILE A 134 -14.69 29.57 16.55
C ILE A 134 -14.28 31.05 16.68
N CYS A 135 -15.26 31.98 16.71
CA CYS A 135 -15.05 33.39 17.04
C CYS A 135 -15.05 33.63 18.55
#